data_AF-A0A7W0YSH9-F1
#
_entry.id   AF-A0A7W0YSH9-F1
#
_cell.length_a   1.000
_cell.length_b   1.000
_cell.length_c   1.000
_cell.angle_alpha   90.00
_cell.angle_beta   90.00
_cell.angle_gamma   90.00
#
_symmetry.space_group_name_H-M   'P 1'
#
loop_
_entity.id
_entity.type
_entity.pdbx_description
1 polymer ?
#
loop_
_entity_poly.entity_id
_entity_poly.type
_entity_poly.pdbx_seq_one_letter_code
_entity_poly.pdbx_strand_id
1 'polypeptide(L)'
;MKAVAVRPGDLVVFMVRRLGTSVNDRMGLLDMTTDDTCCDRGRSLRHGFLRERVVDDVDFASKRLESVREVGVLLEPLSVAAKANRQAYEIQRRLGVWRPRRAIVLGAELPGLLAAMARRTRSALLIT
;
A
#
# COMPACT_ATOMS: atom_id res chain seq x y z
N MET A 1 -6.65 -3.34 13.95
CA MET A 1 -7.50 -3.14 12.75
C MET A 1 -8.76 -3.97 12.93
N LYS A 2 -9.93 -3.51 12.47
CA LYS A 2 -11.17 -4.29 12.59
C LYS A 2 -11.20 -5.32 11.45
N ALA A 3 -11.30 -6.60 11.77
CA ALA A 3 -11.45 -7.69 10.80
C ALA A 3 -12.56 -7.34 9.80
N VAL A 4 -12.28 -7.53 8.52
CA VAL A 4 -13.27 -7.32 7.46
C VAL A 4 -14.14 -8.57 7.38
N ALA A 5 -15.46 -8.42 7.46
CA ALA A 5 -16.35 -9.51 7.13
C ALA A 5 -16.29 -9.78 5.60
N VAL A 6 -15.50 -10.77 5.20
CA VAL A 6 -15.45 -11.31 3.83
C VAL A 6 -16.51 -12.39 3.66
N ARG A 7 -17.12 -12.43 2.48
CA ARG A 7 -18.10 -13.44 2.09
C ARG A 7 -17.65 -14.15 0.81
N PRO A 8 -18.12 -15.38 0.56
CA PRO A 8 -17.92 -16.02 -0.74
C PRO A 8 -18.32 -15.10 -1.88
N GLY A 9 -17.44 -14.95 -2.88
CA GLY A 9 -17.62 -14.06 -4.03
C GLY A 9 -17.00 -12.67 -3.88
N ASP A 10 -16.61 -12.25 -2.66
CA ASP A 10 -15.93 -10.96 -2.47
C ASP A 10 -14.55 -10.96 -3.14
N LEU A 11 -14.26 -9.90 -3.91
CA LEU A 11 -12.92 -9.63 -4.42
C LEU A 11 -12.07 -8.91 -3.39
N VAL A 12 -10.87 -9.45 -3.14
CA VAL A 12 -9.91 -8.94 -2.18
C VAL A 12 -8.50 -8.89 -2.77
N VAL A 13 -7.71 -7.97 -2.27
CA VAL A 13 -6.26 -7.91 -2.48
C VAL A 13 -5.61 -8.17 -1.13
N PHE A 14 -4.70 -9.14 -1.09
CA PHE A 14 -3.94 -9.44 0.12
C PHE A 14 -2.74 -8.50 0.25
N MET A 15 -2.48 -8.06 1.48
CA MET A 15 -1.22 -7.40 1.81
C MET A 15 -0.07 -8.38 1.59
N VAL A 16 1.11 -7.87 1.21
CA VAL A 16 2.33 -8.68 1.02
C VAL A 16 3.06 -8.93 2.35
N ARG A 17 3.19 -7.87 3.16
CA ARG A 17 3.94 -7.90 4.42
C ARG A 17 3.18 -8.59 5.53
N ARG A 18 3.87 -9.36 6.36
CA ARG A 18 3.31 -10.08 7.52
C ARG A 18 3.91 -9.54 8.82
N LEU A 19 3.15 -9.72 9.90
CA LEU A 19 3.52 -9.23 11.23
C LEU A 19 4.83 -9.88 11.69
N GLY A 20 5.79 -9.04 12.07
CA GLY A 20 6.96 -9.41 12.85
C GLY A 20 6.70 -9.38 14.36
N THR A 21 7.76 -9.17 15.13
CA THR A 21 7.77 -9.07 16.60
C THR A 21 8.03 -7.66 17.12
N SER A 22 8.35 -6.69 16.24
CA SER A 22 8.62 -5.31 16.66
C SER A 22 7.42 -4.63 17.34
N VAL A 23 7.68 -3.52 18.03
CA VAL A 23 6.62 -2.67 18.59
C VAL A 23 5.69 -2.13 17.50
N ASN A 24 6.21 -1.83 16.31
CA ASN A 24 5.43 -1.31 15.20
C ASN A 24 4.49 -2.37 14.64
N ASP A 25 4.93 -3.63 14.57
CA ASP A 25 4.08 -4.75 14.17
C ASP A 25 2.89 -4.93 15.14
N ARG A 26 3.14 -4.88 16.45
CA ARG A 26 2.05 -4.94 17.45
C ARG A 26 1.02 -3.81 17.32
N MET A 27 1.43 -2.68 16.76
CA MET A 27 0.54 -1.54 16.45
C MET A 27 -0.13 -1.65 15.07
N GLY A 28 0.19 -2.69 14.29
CA GLY A 28 -0.30 -2.88 12.92
C GLY A 28 0.43 -2.04 11.86
N LEU A 29 1.59 -1.46 12.20
CA LEU A 29 2.44 -0.66 11.32
C LEU A 29 3.55 -1.51 10.69
N LEU A 30 3.12 -2.58 10.01
CA LEU A 30 3.95 -3.59 9.33
C LEU A 30 5.04 -2.99 8.44
N ASP A 31 4.68 -1.93 7.74
CA ASP A 31 5.51 -1.20 6.79
C ASP A 31 6.64 -0.39 7.46
N MET A 32 6.62 -0.30 8.78
CA MET A 32 7.60 0.38 9.64
C MET A 32 8.24 -0.59 10.65
N THR A 33 8.17 -1.90 10.44
CA THR A 33 8.84 -2.88 11.32
C THR A 33 10.31 -2.54 11.52
N THR A 34 10.78 -2.72 12.75
CA THR A 34 12.20 -2.55 13.11
C THR A 34 12.93 -3.89 13.23
N ASP A 35 12.26 -4.99 12.89
CA ASP A 35 12.92 -6.30 12.88
C ASP A 35 13.89 -6.37 11.70
N ASP A 36 15.06 -6.97 11.93
CA ASP A 36 16.05 -7.20 10.87
C ASP A 36 15.51 -8.12 9.77
N THR A 37 14.56 -8.98 10.14
CA THR A 37 13.96 -9.97 9.25
C THR A 37 12.51 -9.61 8.96
N CYS A 38 12.23 -9.30 7.70
CA CYS A 38 10.88 -9.01 7.22
C CYS A 38 10.31 -10.20 6.44
N CYS A 39 9.09 -10.63 6.80
CA CYS A 39 8.35 -11.67 6.10
C CYS A 39 7.39 -11.07 5.07
N ASP A 40 7.66 -11.30 3.79
CA ASP A 40 6.88 -10.79 2.66
C ASP A 40 6.49 -11.95 1.74
N ARG A 41 5.19 -12.13 1.50
CA ARG A 41 4.69 -13.19 0.61
C ARG A 41 5.20 -12.99 -0.81
N GLY A 42 5.91 -13.98 -1.34
CA GLY A 42 6.46 -13.96 -2.70
C GLY A 42 7.81 -13.24 -2.83
N ARG A 43 8.39 -12.79 -1.71
CA ARG A 43 9.69 -12.11 -1.70
C ARG A 43 10.63 -12.65 -0.62
N SER A 44 10.14 -12.81 0.60
CA SER A 44 10.96 -13.18 1.76
C SER A 44 10.20 -14.11 2.71
N LEU A 45 10.74 -15.31 2.94
CA LEU A 45 10.30 -16.28 3.98
C LEU A 45 8.86 -16.81 3.89
N ARG A 46 8.06 -16.36 2.92
CA ARG A 46 6.67 -16.81 2.68
C ARG A 46 6.38 -16.96 1.20
N HIS A 47 5.69 -18.03 0.81
CA HIS A 47 5.27 -18.24 -0.58
C HIS A 47 4.33 -17.13 -1.06
N GLY A 48 4.48 -16.75 -2.34
CA GLY A 48 3.65 -15.72 -2.98
C GLY A 48 2.26 -16.20 -3.39
N PHE A 49 1.64 -15.42 -4.28
CA PHE A 49 0.24 -15.58 -4.68
C PHE A 49 0.05 -16.16 -6.09
N LEU A 50 1.11 -16.42 -6.85
CA LEU A 50 1.02 -17.00 -8.20
C LEU A 50 0.68 -18.51 -8.13
N ARG A 51 -0.58 -18.79 -7.83
CA ARG A 51 -1.16 -20.13 -7.65
C ARG A 51 -2.68 -20.05 -7.81
N GLU A 52 -3.32 -21.17 -8.12
CA GLU A 52 -4.78 -21.21 -8.34
C GLU A 52 -5.60 -20.87 -7.09
N ARG A 53 -5.10 -21.26 -5.91
CA ARG A 53 -5.78 -21.06 -4.62
C ARG A 53 -4.78 -20.69 -3.54
N VAL A 54 -5.13 -19.71 -2.71
CA VAL A 54 -4.34 -19.29 -1.55
C VAL A 54 -5.24 -19.27 -0.31
N VAL A 55 -4.65 -19.61 0.83
CA VAL A 55 -5.23 -19.39 2.15
C VAL A 55 -4.41 -18.29 2.82
N ASP A 56 -5.11 -17.30 3.37
CA ASP A 56 -4.50 -16.20 4.11
C ASP A 56 -5.44 -15.74 5.22
N ASP A 57 -4.89 -14.96 6.14
CA ASP A 57 -5.65 -14.39 7.26
C ASP A 57 -6.44 -13.16 6.78
N VAL A 58 -7.69 -13.07 7.23
CA VAL A 58 -8.64 -12.01 6.87
C VAL A 58 -8.14 -10.62 7.26
N ASP A 59 -7.31 -10.52 8.29
CA ASP A 59 -6.73 -9.24 8.73
C ASP A 59 -5.75 -8.66 7.69
N PHE A 60 -5.27 -9.48 6.75
CA PHE A 60 -4.43 -9.07 5.63
C PHE A 60 -5.20 -8.85 4.33
N ALA A 61 -6.52 -8.93 4.33
CA ALA A 61 -7.35 -8.73 3.15
C ALA A 61 -7.91 -7.30 3.07
N SER A 62 -7.90 -6.70 1.88
CA SER A 62 -8.58 -5.44 1.60
C SER A 62 -10.11 -5.61 1.58
N LYS A 63 -10.85 -4.52 1.82
CA LYS A 63 -12.31 -4.52 1.73
C LYS A 63 -12.79 -4.53 0.28
N ARG A 64 -13.80 -5.37 0.00
CA ARG A 64 -14.71 -5.39 -1.18
C ARG A 64 -14.37 -4.41 -2.30
N LEU A 65 -13.83 -4.96 -3.39
CA LEU A 65 -13.25 -4.22 -4.51
C LEU A 65 -14.13 -4.19 -5.77
N GLU A 66 -15.44 -4.38 -5.65
CA GLU A 66 -16.32 -4.58 -6.82
C GLU A 66 -16.23 -3.43 -7.84
N SER A 67 -16.20 -2.18 -7.36
CA SER A 67 -16.09 -0.98 -8.20
C SER A 67 -14.78 -0.84 -8.96
N VAL A 68 -13.74 -1.59 -8.59
CA VAL A 68 -12.40 -1.52 -9.20
C VAL A 68 -11.92 -2.89 -9.68
N ARG A 69 -12.84 -3.84 -9.90
CA ARG A 69 -12.55 -5.23 -10.30
C ARG A 69 -11.50 -5.34 -11.41
N GLU A 70 -11.64 -4.55 -12.47
CA GLU A 70 -10.78 -4.61 -13.66
C GLU A 70 -9.34 -4.17 -13.39
N VAL A 71 -9.13 -3.29 -12.41
CA VAL A 71 -7.83 -2.69 -12.09
C VAL A 71 -7.37 -3.00 -10.67
N GLY A 72 -8.07 -3.88 -9.96
CA GLY A 72 -7.84 -4.17 -8.54
C GLY A 72 -6.44 -4.70 -8.25
N VAL A 73 -5.81 -5.36 -9.23
CA VAL A 73 -4.42 -5.81 -9.14
C VAL A 73 -3.44 -4.66 -8.87
N LEU A 74 -3.76 -3.44 -9.30
CA LEU A 74 -2.92 -2.25 -9.10
C LEU A 74 -3.00 -1.68 -7.68
N LEU A 75 -3.91 -2.17 -6.82
CA LEU A 75 -4.07 -1.62 -5.48
C LEU A 75 -2.85 -1.85 -4.58
N GLU A 76 -2.20 -3.01 -4.71
CA GLU A 76 -0.99 -3.30 -3.95
C GLU A 76 0.15 -2.32 -4.31
N PRO A 77 0.56 -2.14 -5.58
CA PRO A 77 1.60 -1.18 -5.91
C PRO A 77 1.16 0.28 -5.68
N LEU A 78 -0.11 0.60 -5.88
CA LEU A 78 -0.64 1.94 -5.59
C LEU A 78 -0.55 2.27 -4.09
N SER A 79 -0.70 1.27 -3.22
CA SER A 79 -0.61 1.47 -1.76
C SER A 79 0.76 1.99 -1.32
N VAL A 80 1.83 1.61 -2.02
CA VAL A 80 3.20 2.11 -1.78
C VAL A 80 3.27 3.62 -2.04
N ALA A 81 2.78 4.06 -3.20
CA ALA A 81 2.73 5.47 -3.56
C ALA A 81 1.82 6.28 -2.62
N ALA A 82 0.67 5.73 -2.27
CA ALA A 82 -0.27 6.34 -1.33
C ALA A 82 0.36 6.55 0.05
N LYS A 83 1.07 5.53 0.58
CA LYS A 83 1.84 5.63 1.83
C LYS A 83 2.89 6.73 1.74
N ALA A 84 3.74 6.71 0.71
CA ALA A 84 4.84 7.67 0.55
C ALA A 84 4.32 9.11 0.52
N ASN A 85 3.23 9.35 -0.23
CA ASN A 85 2.58 10.66 -0.29
C ASN A 85 2.03 11.07 1.09
N ARG A 86 1.33 10.18 1.79
CA ARG A 86 0.84 10.46 3.16
C ARG A 86 1.98 10.82 4.11
N GLN A 87 3.05 10.03 4.13
CA GLN A 87 4.23 10.27 4.96
C GLN A 87 4.87 11.63 4.66
N ALA A 88 5.02 12.00 3.38
CA ALA A 88 5.55 13.30 2.99
C ALA A 88 4.74 14.47 3.58
N TYR A 89 3.41 14.37 3.57
CA TYR A 89 2.54 15.38 4.19
C TYR A 89 2.61 15.38 5.71
N GLU A 90 2.60 14.20 6.36
CA GLU A 90 2.69 14.10 7.83
C GLU A 90 4.01 14.71 8.34
N ILE A 91 5.13 14.43 7.68
CA ILE A 91 6.44 15.03 8.02
C ILE A 91 6.38 16.55 7.96
N GLN A 92 5.70 17.11 6.96
CA GLN A 92 5.66 18.54 6.71
C GLN A 92 4.61 19.28 7.56
N ARG A 93 3.75 18.57 8.31
CA ARG A 93 2.85 19.20 9.30
C ARG A 93 3.60 20.03 10.32
N ARG A 94 4.85 19.68 10.63
CA ARG A 94 5.74 20.44 11.52
C ARG A 94 5.96 21.89 11.10
N LEU A 95 5.79 22.21 9.81
CA LEU A 95 5.99 23.57 9.31
C LEU A 95 4.71 24.43 9.38
N GLY A 96 3.52 23.83 9.49
CA GLY A 96 2.22 24.52 9.53
C GLY A 96 1.80 25.24 8.23
N VAL A 97 2.73 25.60 7.35
CA VAL A 97 2.50 26.45 6.17
C VAL A 97 2.73 25.73 4.83
N TRP A 98 3.15 24.47 4.85
CA TRP A 98 3.55 23.76 3.63
C TRP A 98 2.35 23.39 2.75
N ARG A 99 2.25 24.02 1.57
CA ARG A 99 1.16 23.83 0.59
C ARG A 99 1.72 23.62 -0.84
N PRO A 100 2.35 22.47 -1.13
CA PRO A 100 3.03 22.26 -2.41
C PRO A 100 2.03 22.20 -3.57
N ARG A 101 2.30 22.96 -4.64
CA ARG A 101 1.50 22.96 -5.89
C ARG A 101 2.12 22.15 -7.03
N ARG A 102 3.36 21.71 -6.86
CA ARG A 102 4.15 21.01 -7.88
C ARG A 102 4.83 19.80 -7.24
N ALA A 103 5.00 18.75 -8.02
CA ALA A 103 5.76 17.57 -7.64
C ALA A 103 6.53 17.08 -8.87
N ILE A 104 7.76 16.63 -8.64
CA ILE A 104 8.57 15.95 -9.64
C ILE A 104 8.43 14.45 -9.36
N VAL A 105 8.18 13.67 -10.41
CA VAL A 105 8.21 12.21 -10.35
C VAL A 105 9.34 11.75 -11.24
N LEU A 106 10.32 11.09 -10.65
CA LEU A 106 11.46 10.54 -11.38
C LEU A 106 11.12 9.08 -11.73
N GLY A 107 11.12 8.75 -13.03
CA GLY A 107 10.77 7.43 -13.54
C GLY A 107 9.34 7.37 -14.12
N ALA A 108 9.21 6.71 -15.27
CA ALA A 108 7.96 6.55 -16.02
C ALA A 108 7.44 5.10 -16.03
N GLU A 109 8.07 4.24 -15.24
CA GLU A 109 7.58 2.90 -14.93
C GLU A 109 6.36 2.91 -13.99
N LEU A 110 5.76 1.74 -13.77
CA LEU A 110 4.52 1.58 -13.01
C LEU A 110 4.51 2.31 -11.66
N PRO A 111 5.52 2.19 -10.77
CA PRO A 111 5.57 2.97 -9.53
C PRO A 111 5.49 4.49 -9.74
N GLY A 112 6.23 5.02 -10.72
CA GLY A 112 6.24 6.46 -11.05
C GLY A 112 4.87 6.92 -11.55
N LEU A 113 4.25 6.17 -12.46
CA LEU A 113 2.92 6.48 -12.99
C LEU A 113 1.85 6.46 -11.89
N LEU A 114 1.88 5.46 -11.00
CA LEU A 114 0.93 5.39 -9.88
C LEU A 114 1.16 6.54 -8.88
N ALA A 115 2.41 6.93 -8.61
CA ALA A 115 2.73 8.09 -7.79
C ALA A 115 2.21 9.40 -8.41
N ALA A 116 2.37 9.55 -9.72
CA ALA A 116 1.84 10.68 -10.47
C ALA A 116 0.31 10.76 -10.39
N MET A 117 -0.39 9.65 -10.61
CA MET A 117 -1.85 9.55 -10.51
C MET A 117 -2.34 9.88 -9.08
N ALA A 118 -1.70 9.29 -8.06
CA ALA A 118 -2.03 9.53 -6.65
C ALA A 118 -1.82 10.99 -6.23
N ARG A 119 -0.92 11.73 -6.91
CA ARG A 119 -0.71 13.16 -6.65
C ARG A 119 -1.65 14.05 -7.46
N ARG A 120 -1.99 13.68 -8.69
CA ARG A 120 -2.82 14.49 -9.61
C ARG A 120 -4.25 14.66 -9.11
N THR A 121 -4.80 13.70 -8.37
CA THR A 121 -6.07 13.85 -7.63
C THR A 121 -6.05 15.01 -6.62
N ARG A 122 -4.89 15.59 -6.32
CA ARG A 122 -4.70 16.73 -5.40
C ARG A 122 -4.09 17.97 -6.06
N SER A 123 -4.36 18.20 -7.35
CA SER A 123 -4.03 19.44 -8.08
C SER A 123 -2.54 19.82 -8.04
N ALA A 124 -1.68 19.01 -8.65
CA ALA A 124 -0.28 19.37 -8.88
C ALA A 124 0.12 19.23 -10.36
N LEU A 125 1.00 20.13 -10.80
CA LEU A 125 1.74 19.98 -12.05
C LEU A 125 2.78 18.86 -11.86
N LEU A 126 2.78 17.92 -12.80
CA LEU A 126 3.69 16.79 -12.88
C LEU A 126 4.75 17.12 -13.94
N ILE A 127 6.01 16.99 -13.57
CA ILE A 127 7.13 16.99 -14.52
C ILE A 127 7.74 15.60 -14.41
N THR A 128 7.62 14.82 -15.49
CA THR A 128 8.24 13.51 -15.68
C THR A 128 9.54 13.67 -16.44
#